data_AF-A0A1U7MSL6-F1
#
_entry.id   AF-A0A1U7MSL6-F1
#
_cell.length_a   1.000
_cell.length_b   1.000
_cell.length_c   1.000
_cell.angle_alpha   90.00
_cell.angle_beta   90.00
_cell.angle_gamma   90.00
#
_symmetry.space_group_name_H-M   'P 1'
#
loop_
_entity.id
_entity.type
_entity.pdbx_description
1 polymer ?
#
loop_
_entity_poly.entity_id
_entity_poly.type
_entity_poly.pdbx_seq_one_letter_code
_entity_poly.pdbx_strand_id
1 'polypeptide(L)'
;MTAAPATRRARTPVASMLLCGLLPVAPLVVLVPLLTWAAAGGWAAVSALLGVGISAAVFVLGVLGIRGVLSGPTATTMAGAFGVLIVQMAVLAVTIWALAQTTWLQVLPLVLAFVVTGLVFQAGLVVGYLRSRPQLDVTLPGEVR
;
A
#
# COMPACT_ATOMS: atom_id res chain seq x y z
N MET A 1 -28.17 32.74 14.69
CA MET A 1 -26.83 32.20 15.02
C MET A 1 -26.51 31.11 14.02
N THR A 2 -25.80 31.46 12.95
CA THR A 2 -25.35 30.52 11.91
C THR A 2 -24.05 29.88 12.39
N ALA A 3 -24.08 28.57 12.65
CA ALA A 3 -22.90 27.80 13.03
C ALA A 3 -21.85 27.90 11.90
N ALA A 4 -20.63 28.32 12.24
CA ALA A 4 -19.52 28.31 11.31
C ALA A 4 -19.29 26.87 10.81
N PRO A 5 -19.14 26.64 9.49
CA PRO A 5 -18.89 25.30 8.97
C PRO A 5 -17.60 24.79 9.57
N ALA A 6 -17.66 23.63 10.24
CA ALA A 6 -16.50 22.98 10.81
C ALA A 6 -15.44 22.82 9.71
N THR A 7 -14.28 23.47 9.89
CA THR A 7 -13.14 23.36 8.98
C THR A 7 -12.67 21.91 8.98
N ARG A 8 -13.15 21.13 8.00
CA ARG A 8 -12.70 19.75 7.80
C ARG A 8 -11.20 19.82 7.53
N ARG A 9 -10.40 19.43 8.53
CA ARG A 9 -8.94 19.40 8.45
C ARG A 9 -8.56 18.67 7.17
N ALA A 10 -7.98 19.40 6.21
CA ALA A 10 -7.56 18.82 4.94
C ALA A 10 -6.59 17.68 5.25
N ARG A 11 -7.04 16.43 5.10
CA ARG A 11 -6.16 15.27 5.28
C ARG A 11 -5.08 15.37 4.22
N THR A 12 -3.83 15.22 4.62
CA THR A 12 -2.73 15.17 3.66
C THR A 12 -2.97 13.99 2.70
N PRO A 13 -2.74 14.15 1.38
CA PRO A 13 -3.04 13.11 0.39
C PRO A 13 -2.42 11.74 0.77
N VAL A 14 -1.21 11.76 1.30
CA VAL A 14 -0.49 10.56 1.75
C VAL A 14 -1.21 9.84 2.91
N ALA A 15 -1.80 10.57 3.85
CA ALA A 15 -2.56 9.95 4.94
C ALA A 15 -3.84 9.27 4.44
N SER A 16 -4.51 9.85 3.43
CA SER A 16 -5.67 9.24 2.77
C SER A 16 -5.27 7.98 2.00
N MET A 17 -4.15 8.02 1.28
CA MET A 17 -3.62 6.87 0.54
C MET A 17 -3.23 5.73 1.49
N LEU A 18 -2.46 6.01 2.54
CA LEU A 18 -2.07 5.00 3.54
C LEU A 18 -3.29 4.39 4.24
N LEU A 19 -4.28 5.20 4.62
CA LEU A 19 -5.51 4.71 5.24
C LEU A 19 -6.29 3.80 4.29
N CYS A 20 -6.48 4.22 3.03
CA CYS A 20 -7.20 3.42 2.05
C CYS A 20 -6.42 2.18 1.60
N GLY A 21 -5.08 2.19 1.69
CA GLY A 21 -4.21 1.04 1.44
C GLY A 21 -4.21 0.01 2.57
N LEU A 22 -4.10 0.46 3.82
CA LEU A 22 -4.02 -0.42 5.00
C LEU A 22 -5.37 -0.99 5.44
N LEU A 23 -6.45 -0.21 5.35
CA LEU A 23 -7.79 -0.65 5.76
C LEU A 23 -8.24 -1.95 5.09
N PRO A 24 -8.10 -2.15 3.77
CA PRO A 24 -8.49 -3.40 3.12
C PRO A 24 -7.49 -4.54 3.35
N VAL A 25 -6.27 -4.27 3.84
CA VAL A 25 -5.29 -5.30 4.24
C VAL A 25 -5.61 -5.89 5.61
N ALA A 26 -6.22 -5.12 6.52
CA ALA A 26 -6.58 -5.59 7.85
C ALA A 26 -7.34 -6.95 7.88
N PRO A 27 -8.39 -7.19 7.07
CA PRO A 27 -9.05 -8.49 7.04
C PRO A 27 -8.15 -9.62 6.52
N LEU A 28 -7.16 -9.33 5.66
CA LEU A 28 -6.25 -10.35 5.11
C LEU A 28 -5.33 -10.96 6.17
N VAL A 29 -5.02 -10.21 7.24
CA VAL A 29 -4.23 -10.70 8.38
C VAL A 29 -4.91 -11.90 9.06
N VAL A 30 -6.25 -11.97 9.02
CA VAL A 30 -7.01 -13.07 9.59
C VAL A 30 -7.39 -14.09 8.51
N LEU A 31 -7.94 -13.62 7.39
CA LEU A 31 -8.49 -14.50 6.36
C LEU A 31 -7.41 -15.36 5.69
N VAL A 32 -6.26 -14.79 5.33
CA VAL A 32 -5.25 -15.51 4.55
C VAL A 32 -4.59 -16.63 5.39
N PRO A 33 -4.16 -16.40 6.64
CA PRO A 33 -3.67 -17.47 7.50
C PRO A 33 -4.74 -18.54 7.79
N LEU A 34 -6.00 -18.15 7.99
CA LEU A 34 -7.07 -19.10 8.28
C LEU A 34 -7.38 -20.01 7.08
N LEU A 35 -7.42 -19.45 5.87
CA LEU A 35 -7.63 -20.20 4.63
C LEU A 35 -6.46 -21.14 4.33
N THR A 36 -5.22 -20.65 4.49
CA THR A 36 -4.02 -21.46 4.27
C THR A 36 -3.84 -22.54 5.34
N TRP A 37 -4.23 -22.25 6.59
CA TRP A 37 -4.30 -23.24 7.66
C TRP A 37 -5.26 -24.38 7.29
N ALA A 38 -6.48 -24.04 6.87
CA ALA A 38 -7.50 -25.01 6.49
C ALA A 38 -7.08 -25.86 5.27
N ALA A 39 -6.29 -25.30 4.36
CA ALA A 39 -5.86 -25.98 3.14
C ALA A 39 -4.59 -26.84 3.30
N ALA A 40 -3.61 -26.38 4.08
CA ALA A 40 -2.25 -26.94 4.08
C ALA A 40 -1.59 -27.02 5.47
N GLY A 41 -2.32 -26.72 6.54
CA GLY A 41 -1.91 -26.92 7.93
C GLY A 41 -1.18 -25.74 8.60
N GLY A 42 -0.69 -25.98 9.83
CA GLY A 42 -0.11 -24.96 10.72
C GLY A 42 1.00 -24.12 10.10
N TRP A 43 2.00 -24.76 9.49
CA TRP A 43 3.13 -24.05 8.89
C TRP A 43 2.74 -23.23 7.66
N ALA A 44 1.71 -23.63 6.92
CA ALA A 44 1.16 -22.84 5.82
C ALA A 44 0.55 -21.53 6.33
N ALA A 45 -0.14 -21.58 7.48
CA ALA A 45 -0.73 -20.42 8.14
C ALA A 45 0.34 -19.41 8.59
N VAL A 46 1.44 -19.92 9.18
CA VAL A 46 2.57 -19.09 9.62
C VAL A 46 3.26 -18.44 8.43
N SER A 47 3.53 -19.21 7.37
CA SER A 47 4.05 -18.69 6.10
C SER A 47 3.18 -17.59 5.52
N ALA A 48 1.87 -17.80 5.50
CA ALA A 48 0.92 -16.83 4.99
C ALA A 48 0.91 -15.55 5.82
N LEU A 49 0.91 -15.67 7.15
CA LEU A 49 0.93 -14.51 8.06
C LEU A 49 2.19 -13.66 7.87
N LEU A 50 3.35 -14.31 7.71
CA LEU A 50 4.60 -13.64 7.36
C LEU A 50 4.50 -12.94 6.00
N GLY A 51 3.90 -13.59 5.01
CA GLY A 51 3.68 -13.00 3.68
C GLY A 51 2.85 -11.73 3.73
N VAL A 52 1.73 -11.74 4.48
CA VAL A 52 0.89 -10.55 4.70
C VAL A 52 1.68 -9.45 5.42
N GLY A 53 2.34 -9.78 6.52
CA GLY A 53 3.05 -8.80 7.35
C GLY A 53 4.22 -8.13 6.62
N ILE A 54 5.05 -8.91 5.94
CA ILE A 54 6.20 -8.41 5.17
C ILE A 54 5.71 -7.56 4.00
N SER A 55 4.66 -8.00 3.28
CA SER A 55 4.06 -7.23 2.19
C SER A 55 3.59 -5.86 2.68
N ALA A 56 2.78 -5.83 3.74
CA ALA A 56 2.31 -4.58 4.33
C ALA A 56 3.47 -3.65 4.73
N ALA A 57 4.52 -4.18 5.36
CA ALA A 57 5.69 -3.39 5.76
C ALA A 57 6.43 -2.79 4.55
N VAL A 58 6.73 -3.60 3.54
CA VAL A 58 7.43 -3.16 2.32
C VAL A 58 6.61 -2.09 1.59
N PHE A 59 5.29 -2.27 1.49
CA PHE A 59 4.42 -1.30 0.84
C PHE A 59 4.27 0.01 1.61
N VAL A 60 4.16 -0.03 2.94
CA VAL A 60 4.17 1.17 3.79
C VAL A 60 5.50 1.92 3.62
N LEU A 61 6.63 1.22 3.65
CA LEU A 61 7.95 1.81 3.42
C LEU A 61 8.05 2.45 2.03
N GLY A 62 7.52 1.80 0.99
CA GLY A 62 7.45 2.38 -0.35
C GLY A 62 6.68 3.71 -0.39
N VAL A 63 5.52 3.79 0.25
CA VAL A 63 4.73 5.03 0.33
C VAL A 63 5.46 6.12 1.11
N LEU A 64 6.15 5.77 2.20
CA LEU A 64 6.97 6.72 2.96
C LEU A 64 8.18 7.20 2.13
N GLY A 65 8.81 6.31 1.36
CA GLY A 65 9.87 6.66 0.42
C GLY A 65 9.40 7.65 -0.65
N ILE A 66 8.24 7.39 -1.28
CA ILE A 66 7.62 8.30 -2.25
C ILE A 66 7.30 9.64 -1.60
N ARG A 67 6.78 9.67 -0.37
CA ARG A 67 6.54 10.92 0.36
C ARG A 67 7.84 11.71 0.56
N GLY A 68 8.95 11.04 0.85
CA GLY A 68 10.28 11.65 0.92
C GLY A 68 10.69 12.27 -0.42
N VAL A 69 10.55 11.53 -1.52
CA VAL A 69 10.83 12.02 -2.87
C VAL A 69 9.99 13.25 -3.23
N LEU A 70 8.70 13.23 -2.91
CA LEU A 70 7.76 14.33 -3.19
C LEU A 70 8.05 15.59 -2.37
N SER A 71 8.83 15.50 -1.30
CA SER A 71 9.30 16.67 -0.56
C SER A 71 10.52 17.36 -1.19
N GLY A 72 11.13 16.75 -2.21
CA GLY A 72 12.25 17.28 -2.98
C GLY A 72 11.84 18.11 -4.21
N PRO A 73 12.82 18.52 -5.05
CA PRO A 73 12.56 19.32 -6.25
C PRO A 73 11.57 18.65 -7.22
N THR A 74 10.56 19.39 -7.68
CA THR A 74 9.47 18.88 -8.54
C THR A 74 9.96 18.21 -9.83
N ALA A 75 11.07 18.69 -10.40
CA ALA A 75 11.65 18.18 -11.64
C ALA A 75 12.11 16.70 -11.56
N THR A 76 12.39 16.17 -10.36
CA THR A 76 12.90 14.80 -10.18
C THR A 76 11.89 13.84 -9.56
N THR A 77 10.68 14.32 -9.25
CA THR A 77 9.68 13.58 -8.45
C THR A 77 9.19 12.28 -9.10
N MET A 78 8.95 12.28 -10.41
CA MET A 78 8.55 11.06 -11.14
C MET A 78 9.68 10.03 -11.22
N ALA A 79 10.90 10.47 -11.54
CA ALA A 79 12.07 9.59 -11.58
C ALA A 79 12.42 9.01 -10.20
N GLY A 80 12.30 9.83 -9.15
CA GLY A 80 12.50 9.38 -7.77
C GLY A 80 11.44 8.37 -7.31
N ALA A 81 10.16 8.56 -7.70
CA ALA A 81 9.11 7.59 -7.38
C ALA A 81 9.36 6.22 -8.07
N PHE A 82 9.82 6.24 -9.32
CA PHE A 82 10.29 5.02 -10.01
C PHE A 82 11.50 4.39 -9.32
N GLY A 83 12.47 5.19 -8.86
CA GLY A 83 13.61 4.70 -8.09
C GLY A 83 13.16 3.97 -6.82
N VAL A 84 12.20 4.53 -6.08
CA VAL A 84 11.62 3.88 -4.90
C VAL A 84 10.96 2.55 -5.26
N LEU A 85 10.22 2.49 -6.38
CA LEU A 85 9.63 1.24 -6.86
C LEU A 85 10.70 0.18 -7.17
N ILE A 86 11.80 0.54 -7.83
CA ILE A 86 12.89 -0.39 -8.15
C ILE A 86 13.54 -0.92 -6.86
N VAL A 87 13.86 -0.03 -5.91
CA VAL A 87 14.41 -0.42 -4.61
C VAL A 87 13.44 -1.33 -3.88
N GLN A 88 12.14 -1.03 -3.91
CA GLN A 88 11.11 -1.84 -3.28
C GLN A 88 11.01 -3.24 -3.90
N MET A 89 11.10 -3.35 -5.23
CA MET A 89 11.14 -4.64 -5.93
C MET A 89 12.41 -5.44 -5.60
N ALA A 90 13.56 -4.78 -5.47
CA ALA A 90 14.81 -5.43 -5.08
C ALA A 90 14.75 -5.95 -3.63
N VAL A 91 14.30 -5.13 -2.68
CA VAL A 91 14.09 -5.53 -1.28
C VAL A 91 13.11 -6.70 -1.20
N LEU A 92 12.05 -6.65 -1.99
CA LEU A 92 11.07 -7.73 -2.07
C LEU A 92 11.71 -9.04 -2.55
N ALA A 93 12.40 -9.00 -3.70
CA ALA A 93 13.04 -10.18 -4.27
C ALA A 93 14.05 -10.81 -3.30
N VAL A 94 14.87 -9.99 -2.64
CA VAL A 94 15.84 -10.45 -1.63
C VAL A 94 15.13 -11.07 -0.43
N THR A 95 14.03 -10.48 0.04
CA THR A 95 13.28 -11.00 1.19
C THR A 95 12.65 -12.35 0.86
N ILE A 96 11.98 -12.48 -0.29
CA ILE A 96 11.41 -13.77 -0.72
C ILE A 96 12.51 -14.80 -0.91
N TRP A 97 13.63 -14.44 -1.55
CA TRP A 97 14.75 -15.33 -1.75
C TRP A 97 15.33 -15.83 -0.43
N ALA A 98 15.54 -14.95 0.55
CA ALA A 98 16.04 -15.30 1.86
C ALA A 98 15.09 -16.25 2.62
N LEU A 99 13.77 -15.98 2.57
CA LEU A 99 12.78 -16.84 3.19
C LEU A 99 12.65 -18.20 2.49
N ALA A 100 12.84 -18.24 1.17
CA ALA A 100 12.82 -19.48 0.41
C ALA A 100 13.99 -20.42 0.73
N GLN A 101 15.08 -19.92 1.35
CA GLN A 101 16.17 -20.77 1.84
C GLN A 101 15.83 -21.52 3.13
N THR A 102 14.69 -21.21 3.77
CA THR A 102 14.30 -21.84 5.02
C THR A 102 13.46 -23.10 4.78
N THR A 103 13.71 -24.15 5.56
CA THR A 103 13.04 -25.46 5.41
C THR A 103 11.70 -25.57 6.14
N TRP A 104 11.42 -24.63 7.05
CA TRP A 104 10.22 -24.63 7.90
C TRP A 104 9.07 -23.79 7.32
N LEU A 105 9.36 -22.93 6.34
CA LEU A 105 8.36 -22.10 5.66
C LEU A 105 7.93 -22.73 4.34
N GLN A 106 6.63 -22.85 4.15
CA GLN A 106 6.05 -23.17 2.85
C GLN A 106 6.11 -21.92 1.95
N VAL A 107 6.82 -22.01 0.83
CA VAL A 107 7.06 -20.90 -0.10
C VAL A 107 5.77 -20.48 -0.81
N LEU A 108 4.92 -21.43 -1.21
CA LEU A 108 3.72 -21.11 -1.98
C LEU A 108 2.69 -20.27 -1.20
N PRO A 109 2.28 -20.63 0.04
CA PRO A 109 1.40 -19.79 0.86
C PRO A 109 2.00 -18.42 1.16
N LEU A 110 3.30 -18.36 1.41
CA LEU A 110 4.04 -17.11 1.65
C LEU A 110 3.92 -16.17 0.45
N VAL A 111 4.27 -16.65 -0.75
CA VAL A 111 4.27 -15.85 -1.98
C VAL A 111 2.84 -15.44 -2.36
N LEU A 112 1.86 -16.35 -2.26
CA LEU A 112 0.46 -16.03 -2.57
C LEU A 112 -0.08 -14.97 -1.62
N ALA A 113 0.12 -15.13 -0.30
CA ALA A 113 -0.29 -14.16 0.69
C ALA A 113 0.35 -12.79 0.44
N PHE A 114 1.64 -12.79 0.10
CA PHE A 114 2.38 -11.59 -0.24
C PHE A 114 1.77 -10.85 -1.43
N VAL A 115 1.54 -11.57 -2.54
CA VAL A 115 1.02 -11.00 -3.80
C VAL A 115 -0.40 -10.47 -3.60
N VAL A 116 -1.29 -11.27 -3.00
CA VAL A 116 -2.68 -10.86 -2.74
C VAL A 116 -2.72 -9.60 -1.87
N THR A 117 -1.92 -9.56 -0.80
CA THR A 117 -1.82 -8.39 0.08
C THR A 117 -1.31 -7.17 -0.67
N GLY A 118 -0.29 -7.34 -1.52
CA GLY A 118 0.27 -6.26 -2.33
C GLY A 118 -0.75 -5.69 -3.31
N LEU A 119 -1.50 -6.54 -4.02
CA LEU A 119 -2.54 -6.12 -4.95
C LEU A 119 -3.67 -5.36 -4.23
N VAL A 120 -4.11 -5.86 -3.07
CA VAL A 120 -5.14 -5.21 -2.27
C VAL A 120 -4.67 -3.85 -1.75
N PHE A 121 -3.42 -3.77 -1.28
CA PHE A 121 -2.82 -2.50 -0.86
C PHE A 121 -2.73 -1.50 -2.01
N GLN A 122 -2.26 -1.94 -3.18
CA GLN A 122 -2.16 -1.11 -4.38
C GLN A 122 -3.53 -0.58 -4.83
N ALA A 123 -4.57 -1.43 -4.87
CA ALA A 123 -5.94 -1.01 -5.15
C ALA A 123 -6.41 0.05 -4.13
N GLY A 124 -6.12 -0.16 -2.86
CA GLY A 124 -6.40 0.79 -1.79
C GLY A 124 -5.70 2.15 -1.97
N LEU A 125 -4.43 2.16 -2.39
CA LEU A 125 -3.70 3.39 -2.72
C LEU A 125 -4.37 4.16 -3.86
N VAL A 126 -4.78 3.44 -4.92
CA VAL A 126 -5.47 4.05 -6.08
C VAL A 126 -6.79 4.67 -5.63
N VAL A 127 -7.58 3.96 -4.84
CA VAL A 127 -8.83 4.51 -4.27
C VAL A 127 -8.55 5.72 -3.38
N GLY A 128 -7.53 5.65 -2.53
CA GLY A 128 -7.14 6.76 -1.65
C GLY A 128 -6.68 8.00 -2.40
N TYR A 129 -5.98 7.81 -3.52
CA TYR A 129 -5.60 8.87 -4.45
C TYR A 129 -6.82 9.48 -5.12
N LEU A 130 -7.69 8.66 -5.72
CA LEU A 130 -8.90 9.11 -6.40
C LEU A 130 -9.85 9.88 -5.47
N ARG A 131 -9.90 9.52 -4.19
CA ARG A 131 -10.68 10.23 -3.16
C ARG A 131 -10.05 11.53 -2.66
N SER A 132 -8.74 11.69 -2.77
CA SER A 132 -8.00 12.86 -2.25
C SER A 132 -7.65 13.88 -3.33
N ARG A 133 -7.84 13.54 -4.61
CA ARG A 133 -7.61 14.47 -5.71
C ARG A 133 -8.55 15.69 -5.60
N PRO A 134 -8.04 16.92 -5.65
CA PRO A 134 -8.87 18.11 -5.77
C PRO A 134 -9.71 18.03 -7.05
N GLN A 135 -10.97 18.43 -6.99
CA GLN A 135 -11.72 18.74 -8.22
C GLN A 135 -11.11 20.02 -8.80
N LEU A 136 -10.58 19.93 -10.01
CA LEU A 136 -10.14 21.10 -10.77
C LEU A 136 -11.40 21.82 -11.25
N ASP A 137 -11.91 22.72 -10.40
CA ASP A 137 -12.92 23.69 -10.79
C ASP A 137 -12.17 24.86 -11.47
N VAL A 138 -11.75 24.62 -12.72
CA VAL A 138 -11.09 25.62 -13.55
C VAL A 138 -12.19 26.33 -14.32
N THR A 139 -12.51 27.57 -13.92
CA THR A 139 -13.30 28.47 -14.77
C THR A 139 -12.55 28.66 -16.07
N LEU A 140 -13.09 28.14 -17.17
CA LEU A 140 -12.46 28.33 -18.47
C LEU A 140 -12.58 29.83 -18.85
N PRO A 141 -11.57 30.43 -19.49
CA PRO A 141 -11.68 31.81 -19.96
C PRO A 141 -12.87 31.92 -20.93
N GLY A 142 -13.99 32.48 -20.47
CA GLY A 142 -15.23 32.64 -21.24
C GLY A 142 -16.51 32.08 -20.60
N GLU A 143 -16.45 31.38 -19.46
CA GLU A 143 -17.65 30.94 -18.73
C GLU A 143 -18.32 32.11 -18.00
N VAL A 144 -19.43 32.61 -18.56
CA VAL A 144 -20.36 33.52 -17.87
C VAL A 144 -21.35 32.64 -17.10
N ARG A 145 -21.40 32.80 -15.78
CA ARG A 145 -22.41 32.15 -14.92
C ARG A 145 -23.78 32.80 -15.07
#